data_AF-A0A0R1SG26-F1
#
_entry.id   AF-A0A0R1SG26-F1
#
_cell.length_a   1.000
_cell.length_b   1.000
_cell.length_c   1.000
_cell.angle_alpha   90.00
_cell.angle_beta   90.00
_cell.angle_gamma   90.00
#
_symmetry.space_group_name_H-M   'P 1'
#
loop_
_entity.id
_entity.type
_entity.pdbx_description
1 polymer ?
#
loop_
_entity_poly.entity_id
_entity_poly.type
_entity_poly.pdbx_seq_one_letter_code
_entity_poly.pdbx_strand_id
1 'polypeptide(L)'
;MDERVVYLMLNWIELADDIIHAGVVPGPPHHWYQNSVWVGTKEMISLLTLLGVLIAIATFYRNSRVRKFDITLQAIDFYNHEIRDAINDFSDSFNESLVDNKFQGKDINTAMIIVAKNLDIRKVIHLLDELGFYFTNRNINSFQVKAVISSELIAFLRDRKYRKLINHFVSQSNLIGIQNLYENIGLENGSDQNGSKDTHI
;
A
#
# COMPACT_ATOMS: atom_id res chain seq x y z
N MET A 1 -1.37 13.45 7.36
CA MET A 1 -0.67 14.73 7.19
C MET A 1 0.57 14.63 8.06
N ASP A 2 1.77 14.82 7.50
CA ASP A 2 3.02 14.68 8.28
C ASP A 2 3.10 15.86 9.25
N GLU A 3 3.17 15.56 10.56
CA GLU A 3 3.18 16.57 11.63
C GLU A 3 4.26 17.63 11.41
N ARG A 4 5.38 17.26 10.77
CA ARG A 4 6.49 18.17 10.47
C ARG A 4 6.11 19.27 9.47
N VAL A 5 5.23 18.96 8.52
CA VAL A 5 4.76 19.95 7.53
C VAL A 5 3.77 20.91 8.18
N VAL A 6 2.90 20.39 9.07
CA VAL A 6 1.99 21.23 9.86
C VAL A 6 2.79 22.15 10.78
N TYR A 7 3.84 21.62 11.40
CA TYR A 7 4.72 22.37 12.30
C TYR A 7 5.50 23.47 11.55
N LEU A 8 6.01 23.17 10.35
CA LEU A 8 6.63 24.17 9.49
C LEU A 8 5.62 25.25 9.07
N MET A 9 4.41 24.87 8.68
CA MET A 9 3.36 25.83 8.31
C MET A 9 2.95 26.73 9.48
N LEU A 10 2.80 26.16 10.68
CA LEU A 10 2.46 26.91 11.90
C LEU A 10 3.59 27.88 12.29
N ASN A 11 4.86 27.44 12.26
CA ASN A 11 6.01 28.31 12.54
C ASN A 11 6.11 29.48 11.54
N TRP A 12 5.77 29.26 10.27
CA TRP A 12 5.76 30.35 9.27
C TRP A 12 4.61 31.33 9.48
N ILE A 13 3.46 30.86 9.97
CA ILE A 13 2.32 31.71 10.32
C ILE A 13 2.63 32.53 11.58
N GLU A 14 3.22 31.92 12.60
CA GLU A 14 3.67 32.62 13.83
C GLU A 14 4.75 33.67 13.51
N LEU A 15 5.73 33.33 12.67
CA LEU A 15 6.76 34.28 12.22
C LEU A 15 6.15 35.46 11.43
N ALA A 16 5.16 35.19 10.58
CA ALA A 16 4.46 36.25 9.85
C ALA A 16 3.64 37.14 10.79
N ASP A 17 3.00 36.55 11.80
CA ASP A 17 2.22 37.27 12.81
C ASP A 17 3.14 38.17 13.68
N ASP A 18 4.30 37.66 14.09
CA ASP A 18 5.32 38.41 14.82
C ASP A 18 5.86 39.59 14.01
N ILE A 19 6.09 39.42 12.70
CA ILE A 19 6.53 40.51 11.81
C ILE A 19 5.42 41.58 11.65
N ILE A 20 4.15 41.17 11.64
CA ILE A 20 3.02 42.08 11.55
C ILE A 20 2.82 42.86 12.86
N HIS A 21 3.05 42.23 14.01
CA HIS A 21 2.85 42.81 15.34
C HIS A 21 4.06 43.62 15.86
N ALA A 22 5.29 43.28 15.47
CA ALA A 22 6.51 43.96 15.91
C ALA A 22 6.66 45.42 15.44
N GLY A 23 5.78 45.91 14.56
CA GLY A 23 5.86 47.27 14.02
C GLY A 23 4.83 48.26 14.56
N VAL A 24 4.20 48.02 15.71
CA VAL A 24 3.35 49.03 16.38
C VAL A 24 4.24 50.04 17.12
N VAL A 25 4.76 51.04 16.41
CA VAL A 25 5.37 52.23 17.02
C VAL A 25 4.35 53.38 16.99
N PRO A 26 3.83 53.86 18.14
CA PRO A 26 2.95 55.02 18.15
C PRO A 26 3.82 56.29 18.02
N GLY A 27 3.92 56.82 16.80
CA GLY A 27 4.54 58.12 16.51
C GLY A 27 3.50 59.22 16.25
N PRO A 28 3.84 60.52 16.42
CA PRO A 28 2.88 61.64 16.43
C PRO A 28 2.21 61.91 15.06
N PRO A 29 1.14 62.74 15.02
CA PRO A 29 0.10 62.72 13.98
C PRO A 29 0.46 63.54 12.72
N HIS A 30 1.60 63.26 12.06
CA HIS A 30 2.01 64.03 10.86
C HIS A 30 2.39 63.21 9.62
N HIS A 31 2.14 61.90 9.57
CA HIS A 31 2.55 61.08 8.42
C HIS A 31 1.46 60.11 7.92
N TRP A 32 0.34 60.65 7.43
CA TRP A 32 -0.70 59.85 6.77
C TRP A 32 -0.14 59.04 5.58
N TYR A 33 0.84 59.60 4.85
CA TYR A 33 1.57 58.90 3.79
C TYR A 33 2.39 57.71 4.30
N GLN A 34 3.09 57.82 5.44
CA GLN A 34 3.86 56.70 5.99
C GLN A 34 2.96 55.57 6.48
N ASN A 35 1.80 55.90 7.07
CA ASN A 35 0.79 54.90 7.41
C ASN A 35 0.23 54.20 6.15
N SER A 36 -0.03 54.94 5.06
CA SER A 36 -0.55 54.34 3.82
C SER A 36 0.45 53.41 3.13
N VAL A 37 1.74 53.80 3.08
CA VAL A 37 2.81 52.96 2.53
C VAL A 37 3.01 51.72 3.38
N TRP A 38 2.94 51.85 4.69
CA TRP A 38 3.15 50.74 5.61
C TRP A 38 1.98 49.75 5.63
N VAL A 39 0.74 50.24 5.61
CA VAL A 39 -0.45 49.39 5.43
C VAL A 39 -0.38 48.63 4.10
N GLY A 40 -0.04 49.31 3.01
CA GLY A 40 0.16 48.66 1.70
C GLY A 40 1.30 47.62 1.70
N THR A 41 2.36 47.86 2.46
CA THR A 41 3.48 46.90 2.59
C THR A 41 3.06 45.67 3.39
N LYS A 42 2.26 45.85 4.45
CA LYS A 42 1.70 44.74 5.23
C LYS A 42 0.75 43.87 4.41
N GLU A 43 -0.14 44.49 3.65
CA GLU A 43 -1.05 43.77 2.76
C GLU A 43 -0.29 42.98 1.69
N MET A 44 0.76 43.57 1.10
CA MET A 44 1.66 42.88 0.17
C MET A 44 2.38 41.69 0.81
N ILE A 45 2.91 41.83 2.03
CA ILE A 45 3.59 40.73 2.75
C ILE A 45 2.60 39.61 3.07
N SER A 46 1.38 39.94 3.51
CA SER A 46 0.33 38.95 3.79
C SER A 46 -0.09 38.19 2.52
N LEU A 47 -0.24 38.89 1.39
CA LEU A 47 -0.55 38.27 0.09
C LEU A 47 0.56 37.34 -0.40
N LEU A 48 1.83 37.75 -0.27
CA LEU A 48 2.98 36.94 -0.66
C LEU A 48 3.13 35.69 0.23
N THR A 49 2.89 35.84 1.53
CA THR A 49 2.89 34.71 2.47
C THR A 49 1.79 33.71 2.12
N LEU A 50 0.58 34.19 1.83
CA LEU A 50 -0.54 33.34 1.43
C LEU A 50 -0.27 32.61 0.10
N LEU A 51 0.31 33.31 -0.88
CA LEU A 51 0.73 32.71 -2.15
C LEU A 51 1.79 31.62 -1.92
N GLY A 52 2.78 31.87 -1.06
CA GLY A 52 3.82 30.90 -0.69
C GLY A 52 3.23 29.64 -0.06
N VAL A 53 2.27 29.78 0.87
CA VAL A 53 1.56 28.66 1.49
C VAL A 53 0.78 27.86 0.43
N LEU A 54 0.07 28.52 -0.48
CA LEU A 54 -0.66 27.85 -1.55
C LEU A 54 0.27 27.06 -2.49
N ILE A 55 1.42 27.62 -2.86
CA ILE A 55 2.43 26.95 -3.69
C ILE A 55 3.01 25.73 -2.95
N ALA A 56 3.29 25.85 -1.65
CA ALA A 56 3.79 24.75 -0.83
C ALA A 56 2.76 23.61 -0.74
N ILE A 57 1.48 23.94 -0.51
CA ILE A 57 0.38 22.98 -0.50
C ILE A 57 0.25 22.30 -1.87
N ALA A 58 0.23 23.06 -2.97
CA ALA A 58 0.12 22.52 -4.32
C ALA A 58 1.27 21.56 -4.66
N THR A 59 2.50 21.94 -4.28
CA THR A 59 3.69 21.11 -4.49
C THR A 59 3.64 19.83 -3.66
N PHE A 60 3.19 19.91 -2.40
CA PHE A 60 2.99 18.76 -1.54
C PHE A 60 1.95 17.78 -2.11
N TYR A 61 0.78 18.28 -2.53
CA TYR A 61 -0.25 17.47 -3.16
C TYR A 61 0.26 16.79 -4.43
N ARG A 62 1.01 17.52 -5.27
CA ARG A 62 1.63 16.97 -6.47
C ARG A 62 2.62 15.86 -6.12
N ASN A 63 3.51 16.09 -5.16
CA ASN A 63 4.54 15.12 -4.78
C ASN A 63 3.94 13.85 -4.14
N SER A 64 2.92 14.01 -3.29
CA SER A 64 2.18 12.89 -2.73
C SER A 64 1.47 12.06 -3.81
N ARG A 65 0.86 12.72 -4.80
CA ARG A 65 0.21 12.04 -5.92
C ARG A 65 1.19 11.30 -6.82
N VAL A 66 2.35 11.89 -7.12
CA VAL A 66 3.42 11.26 -7.91
C VAL A 66 3.94 10.03 -7.17
N ARG A 67 4.31 10.16 -5.90
CA ARG A 67 4.77 9.02 -5.09
C ARG A 67 3.73 7.90 -5.02
N LYS A 68 2.44 8.26 -4.94
CA LYS A 68 1.36 7.27 -4.96
C LYS A 68 1.25 6.55 -6.30
N PHE A 69 1.42 7.28 -7.40
CA PHE A 69 1.45 6.69 -8.72
C PHE A 69 2.65 5.75 -8.91
N ASP A 70 3.85 6.18 -8.52
CA ASP A 70 5.09 5.40 -8.69
C ASP A 70 5.03 4.06 -7.93
N ILE A 71 4.63 4.09 -6.65
CA ILE A 71 4.51 2.86 -5.83
C ILE A 71 3.42 1.94 -6.39
N THR A 72 2.33 2.50 -6.90
CA THR A 72 1.25 1.71 -7.52
C THR A 72 1.75 1.05 -8.81
N LEU A 73 2.51 1.77 -9.64
CA LEU A 73 3.09 1.24 -10.85
C LEU A 73 4.10 0.12 -10.54
N GLN A 74 4.96 0.31 -9.54
CA GLN A 74 5.90 -0.72 -9.08
C GLN A 74 5.18 -2.00 -8.64
N ALA A 75 4.11 -1.89 -7.85
CA ALA A 75 3.34 -3.05 -7.42
C ALA A 75 2.69 -3.80 -8.60
N ILE A 76 2.18 -3.05 -9.59
CA ILE A 76 1.61 -3.62 -10.81
C ILE A 76 2.67 -4.31 -11.66
N ASP A 77 3.82 -3.67 -11.83
CA ASP A 77 4.93 -4.17 -12.62
C ASP A 77 5.52 -5.45 -12.03
N PHE A 78 5.75 -5.44 -10.71
CA PHE A 78 6.17 -6.60 -9.92
C PHE A 78 5.17 -7.76 -10.05
N TYR A 79 3.87 -7.45 -9.98
CA TYR A 79 2.84 -8.46 -10.18
C TYR A 79 2.90 -9.10 -11.57
N ASN A 80 2.97 -8.29 -12.62
CA ASN A 80 2.90 -8.78 -13.99
C ASN A 80 4.13 -9.58 -14.39
N HIS A 81 5.32 -9.19 -13.96
CA HIS A 81 6.58 -9.79 -14.42
C HIS A 81 7.17 -10.82 -13.47
N GLU A 82 6.90 -10.73 -12.16
CA GLU A 82 7.50 -11.65 -11.20
C GLU A 82 6.48 -12.66 -10.67
N ILE A 83 5.30 -12.20 -10.30
CA ILE A 83 4.30 -13.05 -9.63
C ILE A 83 3.52 -13.88 -10.62
N ARG A 84 3.01 -13.26 -11.68
CA ARG A 84 2.15 -13.95 -12.66
C ARG A 84 2.91 -15.11 -13.30
N ASP A 85 4.13 -14.87 -13.74
CA ASP A 85 4.97 -15.88 -14.37
C ASP A 85 5.32 -16.99 -13.38
N ALA A 86 5.72 -16.64 -12.15
CA ALA A 86 6.02 -17.63 -11.12
C ALA A 86 4.81 -18.50 -10.74
N ILE A 87 3.59 -17.94 -10.71
CA ILE A 87 2.36 -18.69 -10.45
C ILE A 87 2.05 -19.65 -11.58
N ASN A 88 2.17 -19.20 -12.83
CA ASN A 88 1.89 -20.03 -14.00
C ASN A 88 2.88 -21.19 -14.07
N ASP A 89 4.18 -20.88 -14.01
CA ASP A 89 5.25 -21.88 -14.05
C ASP A 89 5.11 -22.91 -12.93
N PHE A 90 4.82 -22.46 -11.70
CA PHE A 90 4.59 -23.35 -10.58
C PHE A 90 3.33 -24.19 -10.79
N SER A 91 2.22 -23.59 -11.21
CA SER A 91 0.93 -24.29 -11.36
C SER A 91 1.02 -25.39 -12.41
N ASP A 92 1.64 -25.10 -13.55
CA ASP A 92 1.81 -26.04 -14.66
C ASP A 92 2.75 -27.19 -14.23
N SER A 93 3.94 -26.86 -13.72
CA SER A 93 4.91 -27.85 -13.26
C SER A 93 4.36 -28.72 -12.13
N PHE A 94 3.55 -28.14 -11.24
CA PHE A 94 2.94 -28.84 -10.11
C PHE A 94 1.88 -29.82 -10.57
N ASN A 95 1.04 -29.42 -11.53
CA ASN A 95 0.00 -30.30 -12.07
C ASN A 95 0.61 -31.45 -12.88
N GLU A 96 1.62 -31.17 -13.71
CA GLU A 96 2.36 -32.19 -14.46
C GLU A 96 3.05 -33.18 -13.52
N SER A 97 3.79 -32.66 -12.53
CA SER A 97 4.48 -33.50 -11.53
C SER A 97 3.52 -34.35 -10.70
N LEU A 98 2.30 -33.88 -10.42
CA LEU A 98 1.28 -34.67 -9.71
C LEU A 98 0.71 -35.81 -10.58
N VAL A 99 0.60 -35.61 -11.89
CA VAL A 99 0.11 -36.63 -12.84
C VAL A 99 1.17 -37.71 -13.07
N ASP A 100 2.44 -37.31 -13.21
CA ASP A 100 3.56 -38.21 -13.47
C ASP A 100 3.95 -39.05 -12.25
N ASN A 101 3.84 -38.47 -11.05
CA ASN A 101 3.98 -39.22 -9.83
C ASN A 101 2.71 -40.04 -9.57
N LYS A 102 2.62 -41.24 -10.14
CA LYS A 102 1.66 -42.26 -9.70
C LYS A 102 1.96 -42.60 -8.24
N PHE A 103 1.34 -41.88 -7.31
CA PHE A 103 1.57 -42.04 -5.87
C PHE A 103 1.17 -43.44 -5.41
N GLN A 104 2.14 -44.35 -5.41
CA GLN A 104 1.99 -45.71 -4.91
C GLN A 104 1.86 -45.67 -3.38
N GLY A 105 0.63 -45.57 -2.88
CA GLY A 105 0.30 -45.81 -1.48
C GLY A 105 0.61 -44.68 -0.48
N LYS A 106 0.96 -43.47 -0.93
CA LYS A 106 1.10 -42.28 -0.05
C LYS A 106 -0.17 -41.43 -0.07
N ASP A 107 -0.51 -40.84 1.08
CA ASP A 107 -1.57 -39.84 1.18
C ASP A 107 -1.33 -38.67 0.22
N ILE A 108 -2.37 -38.29 -0.52
CA ILE A 108 -2.35 -37.25 -1.55
C ILE A 108 -1.84 -35.92 -0.98
N ASN A 109 -2.16 -35.59 0.27
CA ASN A 109 -1.69 -34.34 0.88
C ASN A 109 -0.17 -34.36 1.11
N THR A 110 0.39 -35.49 1.55
CA THR A 110 1.84 -35.63 1.75
C THR A 110 2.59 -35.58 0.43
N ALA A 111 2.03 -36.24 -0.59
CA ALA A 111 2.50 -36.18 -1.97
C ALA A 111 2.57 -34.75 -2.51
N MET A 112 1.48 -33.98 -2.36
CA MET A 112 1.43 -32.57 -2.76
C MET A 112 2.49 -31.71 -2.06
N ILE A 113 2.71 -31.90 -0.76
CA ILE A 113 3.73 -31.14 -0.03
C ILE A 113 5.14 -31.44 -0.54
N ILE A 114 5.44 -32.71 -0.85
CA ILE A 114 6.75 -33.11 -1.39
C ILE A 114 6.98 -32.49 -2.77
N VAL A 115 6.00 -32.61 -3.66
CA VAL A 115 6.09 -32.02 -5.02
C VAL A 115 6.24 -30.50 -4.94
N ALA A 116 5.44 -29.83 -4.08
CA ALA A 116 5.53 -28.39 -3.89
C ALA A 116 6.90 -27.94 -3.35
N LYS A 117 7.53 -28.72 -2.46
CA LYS A 117 8.90 -28.44 -1.99
C LYS A 117 9.93 -28.56 -3.10
N ASN A 118 9.80 -29.58 -3.95
CA ASN A 118 10.73 -29.82 -5.05
C ASN A 118 10.63 -28.72 -6.13
N LEU A 119 9.43 -28.16 -6.33
CA LEU A 119 9.16 -27.06 -7.26
C LEU A 119 9.35 -25.67 -6.62
N ASP A 120 9.95 -25.62 -5.44
CA ASP A 120 10.26 -24.39 -4.69
C ASP A 120 9.05 -23.43 -4.51
N ILE A 121 7.93 -23.96 -4.02
CA ILE A 121 6.75 -23.17 -3.65
C ILE A 121 7.06 -21.99 -2.73
N ARG A 122 8.16 -22.05 -1.97
CA ARG A 122 8.62 -20.96 -1.10
C ARG A 122 8.92 -19.70 -1.88
N LYS A 123 9.51 -19.80 -3.07
CA LYS A 123 9.76 -18.64 -3.94
C LYS A 123 8.45 -17.93 -4.28
N VAL A 124 7.43 -18.68 -4.72
CA VAL A 124 6.10 -18.13 -5.03
C VAL A 124 5.49 -17.45 -3.81
N ILE A 125 5.57 -18.11 -2.64
CA ILE A 125 5.02 -17.56 -1.40
C ILE A 125 5.73 -16.26 -0.98
N HIS A 126 7.05 -16.16 -1.15
CA HIS A 126 7.78 -14.93 -0.84
C HIS A 126 7.39 -13.76 -1.76
N LEU A 127 7.21 -14.02 -3.06
CA LEU A 127 6.74 -12.99 -4.00
C LEU A 127 5.32 -12.52 -3.66
N LEU A 128 4.45 -13.43 -3.23
CA LEU A 128 3.11 -13.10 -2.75
C LEU A 128 3.14 -12.29 -1.45
N ASP A 129 4.06 -12.60 -0.54
CA ASP A 129 4.25 -11.84 0.70
C ASP A 129 4.72 -10.41 0.41
N GLU A 130 5.66 -10.24 -0.51
CA GLU A 130 6.15 -8.94 -0.98
C GLU A 130 5.04 -8.11 -1.63
N LEU A 131 4.20 -8.72 -2.48
CA LEU A 131 3.00 -8.04 -3.00
C LEU A 131 2.06 -7.61 -1.88
N GLY A 132 1.88 -8.45 -0.88
CA GLY A 132 1.12 -8.14 0.32
C GLY A 132 1.66 -6.91 1.07
N PHE A 133 2.99 -6.75 1.14
CA PHE A 133 3.62 -5.57 1.73
C PHE A 133 3.32 -4.29 0.97
N TYR A 134 3.23 -4.33 -0.37
CA TYR A 134 2.81 -3.15 -1.14
C TYR A 134 1.44 -2.61 -0.68
N PHE A 135 0.49 -3.49 -0.33
CA PHE A 135 -0.82 -3.10 0.19
C PHE A 135 -0.80 -2.43 1.57
N THR A 136 0.27 -2.63 2.35
CA THR A 136 0.45 -1.94 3.65
C THR A 136 0.88 -0.48 3.50
N ASN A 137 1.38 -0.09 2.32
CA ASN A 137 1.87 1.25 2.08
C ASN A 137 0.71 2.26 1.95
N ARG A 138 0.64 3.24 2.84
CA ARG A 138 -0.41 4.28 2.83
C ARG A 138 -0.47 5.09 1.54
N ASN A 139 0.63 5.12 0.79
CA ASN A 139 0.71 5.82 -0.48
C ASN A 139 0.35 4.93 -1.67
N ILE A 140 -0.08 3.68 -1.51
CA ILE A 140 -0.51 2.87 -2.66
C ILE A 140 -1.94 3.16 -3.06
N ASN A 141 -2.25 3.05 -4.36
CA ASN A 141 -3.63 2.99 -4.84
C ASN A 141 -4.09 1.53 -4.90
N SER A 142 -4.48 0.96 -3.76
CA SER A 142 -4.88 -0.44 -3.63
C SER A 142 -6.03 -0.82 -4.59
N PHE A 143 -6.93 0.11 -4.91
CA PHE A 143 -8.00 -0.12 -5.89
C PHE A 143 -7.45 -0.40 -7.29
N GLN A 144 -6.46 0.38 -7.75
CA GLN A 144 -5.84 0.17 -9.05
C GLN A 144 -5.03 -1.12 -9.08
N VAL A 145 -4.26 -1.41 -8.04
CA VAL A 145 -3.52 -2.68 -7.96
C VAL A 145 -4.48 -3.87 -7.99
N LYS A 146 -5.58 -3.84 -7.23
CA LYS A 146 -6.62 -4.89 -7.25
C LYS A 146 -7.28 -5.05 -8.62
N ALA A 147 -7.49 -3.95 -9.33
CA ALA A 147 -8.08 -3.98 -10.67
C ALA A 147 -7.13 -4.61 -11.71
N VAL A 148 -5.82 -4.56 -11.49
CA VAL A 148 -4.81 -5.12 -12.39
C VAL A 148 -4.37 -6.52 -11.98
N ILE A 149 -4.43 -6.85 -10.69
CA ILE A 149 -4.28 -8.23 -10.23
C ILE A 149 -5.22 -9.12 -11.05
N SER A 150 -4.64 -10.07 -11.76
CA SER A 150 -5.37 -10.86 -12.72
C SER A 150 -6.22 -11.92 -12.04
N SER A 151 -7.20 -12.42 -12.79
CA SER A 151 -8.03 -13.57 -12.39
C SER A 151 -7.19 -14.78 -11.98
N GLU A 152 -5.98 -14.93 -12.52
CA GLU A 152 -5.08 -16.05 -12.29
C GLU A 152 -4.53 -16.05 -10.85
N LEU A 153 -4.13 -14.90 -10.31
CA LEU A 153 -3.71 -14.83 -8.90
C LEU A 153 -4.88 -15.17 -7.97
N ILE A 154 -6.06 -14.62 -8.26
CA ILE A 154 -7.26 -14.87 -7.46
C ILE A 154 -7.64 -16.35 -7.55
N ALA A 155 -7.60 -16.94 -8.75
CA ALA A 155 -7.89 -18.36 -8.95
C ALA A 155 -6.89 -19.25 -8.21
N PHE A 156 -5.60 -18.93 -8.30
CA PHE A 156 -4.53 -19.65 -7.61
C PHE A 156 -4.73 -19.62 -6.09
N LEU A 157 -5.00 -18.43 -5.52
CA LEU A 157 -5.20 -18.27 -4.07
C LEU A 157 -6.56 -18.82 -3.57
N ARG A 158 -7.57 -18.90 -4.45
CA ARG A 158 -8.90 -19.43 -4.11
C ARG A 158 -8.98 -20.96 -4.22
N ASP A 159 -8.17 -21.58 -5.07
CA ASP A 159 -8.13 -23.03 -5.20
C ASP A 159 -7.73 -23.68 -3.86
N ARG A 160 -8.59 -24.57 -3.36
CA ARG A 160 -8.41 -25.28 -2.09
C ARG A 160 -7.07 -26.03 -2.03
N LYS A 161 -6.59 -26.55 -3.17
CA LYS A 161 -5.34 -27.30 -3.30
C LYS A 161 -4.14 -26.42 -2.98
N TYR A 162 -4.03 -25.28 -3.67
CA TYR A 162 -2.93 -24.33 -3.49
C TYR A 162 -3.05 -23.58 -2.15
N ARG A 163 -4.26 -23.20 -1.75
CA ARG A 163 -4.51 -22.55 -0.46
C ARG A 163 -4.03 -23.38 0.73
N LYS A 164 -4.31 -24.68 0.75
CA LYS A 164 -3.83 -25.58 1.81
C LYS A 164 -2.30 -25.65 1.86
N LEU A 165 -1.65 -25.72 0.69
CA LEU A 165 -0.19 -25.71 0.58
C LEU A 165 0.38 -24.39 1.11
N ILE A 166 -0.12 -23.26 0.62
CA ILE A 166 0.32 -21.94 1.05
C ILE A 166 0.16 -21.80 2.56
N ASN A 167 -1.00 -22.13 3.11
CA ASN A 167 -1.24 -22.05 4.56
C ASN A 167 -0.29 -22.97 5.36
N HIS A 168 0.04 -24.16 4.85
CA HIS A 168 1.01 -25.04 5.48
C HIS A 168 2.40 -24.38 5.58
N PHE A 169 2.89 -23.79 4.49
CA PHE A 169 4.21 -23.13 4.47
C PHE A 169 4.23 -21.77 5.17
N VAL A 170 3.13 -21.01 5.10
CA VAL A 170 2.96 -19.75 5.82
C VAL A 170 2.89 -20.00 7.33
N SER A 171 2.23 -21.07 7.80
CA SER A 171 2.23 -21.39 9.24
C SER A 171 3.63 -21.70 9.80
N GLN A 172 4.59 -22.03 8.93
CA GLN A 172 5.98 -22.32 9.28
C GLN A 172 6.90 -21.10 9.17
N SER A 173 6.41 -19.98 8.64
CA SER A 173 7.22 -18.79 8.31
C SER A 173 6.50 -17.51 8.76
N ASN A 174 7.21 -16.52 9.29
CA ASN A 174 6.58 -15.26 9.71
C ASN A 174 6.29 -14.33 8.52
N LEU A 175 5.27 -14.67 7.72
CA LEU A 175 4.89 -13.96 6.49
C LEU A 175 3.61 -13.14 6.74
N ILE A 176 3.78 -11.85 7.04
CA ILE A 176 2.71 -10.92 7.42
C ILE A 176 2.07 -10.29 6.18
N GLY A 177 2.82 -10.10 5.10
CA GLY A 177 2.34 -9.53 3.86
C GLY A 177 1.23 -10.37 3.23
N ILE A 178 1.38 -11.70 3.19
CA ILE A 178 0.40 -12.59 2.55
C ILE A 178 -0.98 -12.56 3.22
N GLN A 179 -1.03 -12.29 4.54
CA GLN A 179 -2.28 -12.09 5.26
C GLN A 179 -2.98 -10.81 4.79
N ASN A 180 -2.24 -9.71 4.68
CA ASN A 180 -2.75 -8.46 4.14
C ASN A 180 -3.20 -8.62 2.68
N LEU A 181 -2.49 -9.46 1.89
CA LEU A 181 -2.89 -9.77 0.53
C LEU A 181 -4.27 -10.45 0.51
N TYR A 182 -4.49 -11.48 1.33
CA TYR A 182 -5.76 -12.19 1.45
C TYR A 182 -6.93 -11.27 1.82
N GLU A 183 -6.74 -10.41 2.82
CA GLU A 183 -7.74 -9.41 3.22
C GLU A 183 -8.07 -8.46 2.06
N ASN A 184 -7.04 -8.00 1.35
CA ASN A 184 -7.20 -7.04 0.27
C ASN A 184 -7.91 -7.60 -0.96
N ILE A 185 -7.69 -8.88 -1.29
CA ILE A 185 -8.36 -9.54 -2.43
C ILE A 185 -9.72 -10.17 -2.05
N GLY A 186 -10.18 -9.99 -0.81
CA GLY A 186 -11.46 -10.51 -0.34
C GLY A 186 -11.49 -12.04 -0.21
N LEU A 187 -10.33 -12.66 0.04
CA LEU A 187 -10.22 -14.07 0.40
C LEU A 187 -10.05 -14.15 1.92
N GLU A 188 -11.12 -13.97 2.69
CA GLU A 188 -11.06 -14.08 4.16
C GLU A 188 -10.38 -15.38 4.57
N ASN A 189 -9.45 -15.29 5.53
CA ASN A 189 -8.78 -16.44 6.13
C ASN A 189 -9.83 -17.46 6.54
N GLY A 190 -9.88 -18.56 5.78
CA GLY A 190 -10.70 -19.71 6.06
C GLY A 190 -10.16 -20.34 7.31
N SER A 191 -10.58 -19.81 8.45
CA SER A 191 -10.86 -20.65 9.59
C SER A 191 -11.89 -21.64 9.09
N ASP A 192 -11.51 -22.91 9.04
CA ASP A 192 -12.45 -24.02 8.98
C ASP A 192 -13.43 -23.83 10.16
N GLN A 193 -14.54 -23.14 9.95
CA GLN A 193 -15.72 -23.33 10.78
C GLN A 193 -16.36 -24.65 10.36
N ASN A 194 -15.75 -25.70 10.89
CA ASN A 194 -16.38 -26.99 11.06
C ASN A 194 -17.54 -26.79 12.04
N GLY A 195 -18.77 -26.87 11.53
CA GLY A 195 -19.97 -26.59 12.31
C GLY A 195 -21.23 -26.95 11.56
N SER A 196 -21.28 -28.18 11.03
CA SER A 196 -22.53 -28.84 10.69
C SER A 196 -23.52 -28.69 11.85
N LYS A 197 -24.56 -27.89 11.62
CA LYS A 197 -25.90 -28.12 12.15
C LYS A 197 -26.87 -27.95 10.99
N ASP A 198 -26.76 -28.87 10.04
CA ASP A 198 -27.96 -29.44 9.45
C ASP A 198 -28.67 -30.22 10.57
N THR A 199 -29.65 -29.57 11.21
CA THR A 199 -30.77 -30.29 11.79
C THR A 199 -31.98 -29.99 10.92
N HIS A 200 -32.32 -30.98 10.10
CA HIS A 200 -33.66 -31.19 9.57
C HIS A 200 -34.70 -31.06 10.68
N ILE A 201 -35.70 -30.19 10.48
CA ILE A 201 -37.16 -30.42 10.40
C ILE A 201 -37.83 -29.04 10.40
#